data_AF-A8XH98-F1
#
_entry.id   AF-A8XH98-F1
#
_cell.length_a   1.000
_cell.length_b   1.000
_cell.length_c   1.000
_cell.angle_alpha   90.00
_cell.angle_beta   90.00
_cell.angle_gamma   90.00
#
_symmetry.space_group_name_H-M   'P 1'
#
loop_
_entity.id
_entity.type
_entity.pdbx_description
1 polymer ?
#
loop_
_entity_poly.entity_id
_entity_poly.type
_entity_poly.pdbx_seq_one_letter_code
_entity_poly.pdbx_strand_id
1 'polypeptide(L)'
;MHPKIQKTWHILKTAVFFLILFSLLFATSIINYLLTPKIAHLCDFYDDRNTTTFDVTREECESQRRATVLFIVFCLVRLISNKFEGFIGTKFLKTCSVRSTFPGRHFGAALGFPFLTRSLSNSIRVASAPIFLVIIFASTSIAFYPYAKDFAKLSRLIYNAVQRRHYLYNRAMILTCVSIYFYFSTVLIELLDVSFGIYCHQTIFGFPILFPNINFPLFLFILHTVILQHHRAMPAIIYEVNNEDCFIQLNRMRCITNKDCPQMSTAFPLDAPPSKTTTIQRRAFDGRIIQIRHYRELDDILPCKVSTTVRKVSTFSSRPPSYAVPPLPRDLPSTILDLE
;
A
#
# COMPACT_ATOMS: atom_id res chain seq x y z
N MET A 1 -23.70 16.16 16.76
CA MET A 1 -24.04 14.84 16.16
C MET A 1 -23.87 13.78 17.25
N HIS A 2 -24.86 12.93 17.49
CA HIS A 2 -24.81 11.96 18.60
C HIS A 2 -23.66 10.94 18.39
N PRO A 3 -22.88 10.55 19.41
CA PRO A 3 -21.69 9.68 19.26
C PRO A 3 -22.01 8.31 18.63
N LYS A 4 -23.22 7.78 18.85
CA LYS A 4 -23.72 6.57 18.17
C LYS A 4 -23.82 6.76 16.65
N ILE A 5 -24.35 7.91 16.19
CA ILE A 5 -24.50 8.23 14.76
C ILE A 5 -23.12 8.38 14.10
N GLN A 6 -22.16 9.00 14.80
CA GLN A 6 -20.79 9.15 14.30
C GLN A 6 -20.10 7.79 14.11
N LYS A 7 -20.25 6.87 15.07
CA LYS A 7 -19.72 5.51 14.96
C LYS A 7 -20.33 4.73 13.79
N THR A 8 -21.65 4.77 13.64
CA THR A 8 -22.34 4.11 12.51
C THR A 8 -21.92 4.67 11.16
N TRP A 9 -21.74 5.99 11.07
CA TRP A 9 -21.27 6.67 9.86
C TRP A 9 -19.84 6.26 9.47
N HIS A 10 -18.95 6.06 10.44
CA HIS A 10 -17.60 5.54 10.18
C HIS A 10 -17.64 4.10 9.67
N ILE A 11 -18.46 3.23 10.27
CA ILE A 11 -18.60 1.84 9.82
C ILE A 11 -19.12 1.78 8.38
N LEU A 12 -20.16 2.55 8.06
CA LEU A 12 -20.71 2.61 6.71
C LEU A 12 -19.67 3.08 5.69
N LYS A 13 -18.92 4.14 6.00
CA LYS A 13 -17.83 4.62 5.13
C LYS A 13 -16.77 3.56 4.87
N THR A 14 -16.36 2.83 5.91
CA THR A 14 -15.40 1.74 5.80
C THR A 14 -15.95 0.59 4.96
N ALA A 15 -17.21 0.20 5.15
CA ALA A 15 -17.86 -0.85 4.37
C ALA A 15 -17.94 -0.49 2.88
N VAL A 16 -18.40 0.73 2.56
CA VAL A 16 -18.46 1.24 1.18
C VAL A 16 -17.07 1.27 0.55
N PHE A 17 -16.04 1.67 1.30
CA PHE A 17 -14.66 1.65 0.83
C PHE A 17 -14.19 0.24 0.44
N PHE A 18 -14.41 -0.75 1.30
CA PHE A 18 -14.04 -2.14 1.00
C PHE A 18 -14.84 -2.72 -0.17
N LEU A 19 -16.11 -2.35 -0.31
CA LEU A 19 -16.93 -2.76 -1.44
C LEU A 19 -16.39 -2.20 -2.75
N ILE A 20 -16.09 -0.90 -2.82
CA ILE A 20 -15.48 -0.28 -4.00
C ILE A 20 -14.12 -0.91 -4.33
N LEU A 21 -13.29 -1.16 -3.31
CA LEU A 21 -11.98 -1.79 -3.47
C LEU A 21 -12.11 -3.19 -4.06
N PHE A 22 -13.01 -4.01 -3.51
CA PHE A 22 -13.28 -5.35 -4.00
C PHE A 22 -13.82 -5.33 -5.43
N SER A 23 -14.79 -4.45 -5.73
CA SER A 23 -15.31 -4.27 -7.08
C SER A 23 -14.21 -3.88 -8.05
N LEU A 24 -13.29 -2.98 -7.71
CA LEU A 24 -12.19 -2.58 -8.60
C LEU A 24 -11.11 -3.65 -8.78
N LEU A 25 -10.92 -4.54 -7.81
CA LEU A 25 -10.00 -5.68 -7.91
C LEU A 25 -10.52 -6.74 -8.88
N PHE A 26 -11.82 -7.03 -8.82
CA PHE A 26 -12.48 -8.09 -9.60
C PHE A 26 -13.29 -7.59 -10.80
N ALA A 27 -13.32 -6.27 -11.06
CA ALA A 27 -14.12 -5.68 -12.12
C ALA A 27 -13.85 -6.32 -13.48
N THR A 28 -12.58 -6.55 -13.84
CA THR A 28 -12.25 -7.17 -15.12
C THR A 28 -12.83 -8.58 -15.22
N SER A 29 -12.71 -9.38 -14.15
CA SER A 29 -13.26 -10.74 -14.09
C SER A 29 -14.79 -10.77 -14.17
N ILE A 30 -15.48 -9.89 -13.44
CA ILE A 30 -16.95 -9.76 -13.47
C ILE A 30 -17.43 -9.33 -14.85
N ILE A 31 -16.78 -8.32 -15.44
CA ILE A 31 -17.11 -7.81 -16.77
C ILE A 31 -16.85 -8.90 -17.82
N ASN A 32 -15.74 -9.64 -17.72
CA ASN A 32 -15.44 -10.78 -18.58
C ASN A 32 -16.53 -11.86 -18.51
N TYR A 33 -16.94 -12.25 -17.30
CA TYR A 33 -18.00 -13.23 -17.10
C TYR A 33 -19.31 -12.80 -17.78
N LEU A 34 -19.68 -11.52 -17.68
CA LEU A 34 -20.89 -10.97 -18.31
C LEU A 34 -20.79 -10.82 -19.83
N LEU A 35 -19.60 -10.56 -20.37
CA LEU A 35 -19.36 -10.34 -21.80
C LEU A 35 -19.10 -11.62 -22.58
N THR A 36 -18.50 -12.65 -21.94
CA THR A 36 -18.13 -13.91 -22.59
C THR A 36 -19.27 -14.53 -23.43
N PRO A 37 -20.51 -14.70 -22.92
CA PRO A 37 -21.59 -15.29 -23.71
C PRO A 37 -22.03 -14.42 -24.91
N LYS A 38 -21.87 -13.09 -24.82
CA LYS A 38 -22.24 -12.17 -25.90
C LYS A 38 -21.20 -12.09 -27.02
N ILE A 39 -19.93 -12.30 -26.68
CA ILE A 39 -18.81 -12.28 -27.64
C ILE A 39 -18.79 -13.55 -28.49
N ALA A 40 -19.14 -14.70 -27.90
CA ALA A 40 -19.22 -15.98 -28.63
C ALA A 40 -20.14 -15.88 -29.85
N HIS A 41 -21.31 -15.25 -29.69
CA HIS A 41 -22.27 -15.06 -30.79
C HIS A 41 -21.79 -14.17 -31.94
N LEU A 42 -20.77 -13.33 -31.74
CA LEU A 42 -20.23 -12.45 -32.79
C LEU A 42 -19.27 -13.18 -33.74
N CYS A 43 -18.88 -14.41 -33.42
CA CYS A 43 -18.05 -15.27 -34.26
C CYS A 43 -18.87 -16.23 -35.13
N ASP A 44 -20.18 -16.34 -34.89
CA ASP A 44 -21.12 -17.18 -35.66
C ASP A 44 -21.28 -16.72 -37.13
N PHE A 45 -20.77 -15.55 -37.53
CA PHE A 45 -20.88 -15.05 -38.91
C PHE A 45 -19.97 -15.77 -39.92
N TYR A 46 -19.05 -16.62 -39.45
CA TYR A 46 -18.14 -17.40 -40.31
C TYR A 46 -18.71 -18.76 -40.75
N ASP A 47 -19.95 -19.09 -40.35
CA ASP A 47 -20.56 -20.43 -40.46
C ASP A 47 -21.02 -20.83 -41.89
N ASP A 48 -20.85 -19.97 -42.90
CA ASP A 48 -21.56 -20.11 -44.19
C ASP A 48 -20.72 -20.70 -45.36
N ARG A 49 -19.59 -21.38 -45.11
CA ARG A 49 -18.74 -21.95 -46.22
C ARG A 49 -18.06 -23.31 -45.97
N ASN A 50 -18.79 -24.43 -46.00
CA ASN A 50 -18.30 -25.82 -46.18
C ASN A 50 -16.79 -26.03 -46.55
N THR A 51 -15.94 -26.32 -45.57
CA THR A 51 -14.55 -26.83 -45.68
C THR A 51 -13.94 -27.12 -44.31
N THR A 52 -13.87 -28.39 -43.89
CA THR A 52 -13.32 -29.04 -42.67
C THR A 52 -12.17 -28.42 -41.83
N THR A 53 -11.62 -27.24 -42.16
CA THR A 53 -10.78 -26.36 -41.34
C THR A 53 -11.57 -25.47 -40.35
N PHE A 54 -12.87 -25.73 -40.15
CA PHE A 54 -13.85 -24.86 -39.46
C PHE A 54 -13.54 -24.57 -37.99
N ASP A 55 -13.34 -25.60 -37.16
CA ASP A 55 -13.30 -25.42 -35.70
C ASP A 55 -12.10 -24.60 -35.23
N VAL A 56 -10.96 -24.78 -35.88
CA VAL A 56 -9.69 -24.10 -35.54
C VAL A 56 -9.81 -22.59 -35.75
N THR A 57 -10.47 -22.15 -36.83
CA THR A 57 -10.61 -20.71 -37.14
C THR A 57 -11.61 -19.99 -36.23
N ARG A 58 -12.64 -20.70 -35.76
CA ARG A 58 -13.63 -20.16 -34.82
C ARG A 58 -13.06 -20.00 -33.42
N GLU A 59 -12.38 -21.03 -32.91
CA GLU A 59 -11.72 -20.99 -31.59
C GLU A 59 -10.61 -19.92 -31.54
N GLU A 60 -9.84 -19.78 -32.61
CA GLU A 60 -8.82 -18.73 -32.76
C GLU A 60 -9.46 -17.33 -32.73
N CYS A 61 -10.54 -17.11 -33.48
CA CYS A 61 -11.27 -15.83 -33.52
C CYS A 61 -11.88 -15.47 -32.16
N GLU A 62 -12.52 -16.43 -31.49
CA GLU A 62 -13.09 -16.26 -30.15
C GLU A 62 -12.01 -15.94 -29.12
N SER A 63 -10.88 -16.65 -29.16
CA SER A 63 -9.74 -16.43 -28.25
C SER A 63 -9.12 -15.05 -28.43
N GLN A 64 -8.85 -14.63 -29.68
CA GLN A 64 -8.29 -13.31 -29.98
C GLN A 64 -9.22 -12.18 -29.53
N ARG A 65 -10.49 -12.23 -29.90
CA ARG A 65 -11.48 -11.21 -29.53
C ARG A 65 -11.65 -11.13 -28.03
N ARG A 66 -11.71 -12.28 -27.34
CA ARG A 66 -11.79 -12.32 -25.88
C ARG A 66 -10.56 -11.69 -25.24
N ALA A 67 -9.35 -12.00 -25.69
CA ALA A 67 -8.12 -11.41 -25.17
C ALA A 67 -8.07 -9.89 -25.39
N THR A 68 -8.47 -9.39 -26.56
CA THR A 68 -8.53 -7.95 -26.85
C THR A 68 -9.56 -7.23 -25.98
N VAL A 69 -10.79 -7.75 -25.88
CA VAL A 69 -11.83 -7.15 -25.03
C VAL A 69 -11.41 -7.14 -23.57
N LEU A 70 -10.86 -8.25 -23.08
CA LEU A 70 -10.31 -8.34 -21.73
C LEU A 70 -9.24 -7.29 -21.46
N PHE A 71 -8.34 -7.07 -22.43
CA PHE A 71 -7.31 -6.06 -22.29
C PHE A 71 -7.87 -4.63 -22.28
N ILE A 72 -8.86 -4.33 -23.13
CA ILE A 72 -9.53 -3.02 -23.14
C ILE A 72 -10.23 -2.77 -21.81
N VAL A 73 -11.00 -3.75 -21.32
CA VAL A 73 -11.67 -3.69 -20.02
C VAL A 73 -10.65 -3.49 -18.90
N PHE A 74 -9.56 -4.25 -18.90
CA PHE A 74 -8.48 -4.09 -17.94
C PHE A 74 -7.92 -2.67 -17.97
N CYS A 75 -7.64 -2.10 -19.13
CA CYS A 75 -7.14 -0.73 -19.27
C CYS A 75 -8.11 0.31 -18.69
N LEU A 76 -9.41 0.17 -18.94
CA LEU A 76 -10.44 1.05 -18.38
C LEU A 76 -10.53 0.93 -16.85
N VAL A 77 -10.59 -0.29 -16.33
CA VAL A 77 -10.57 -0.57 -14.88
C VAL A 77 -9.29 -0.03 -14.26
N ARG A 78 -8.15 -0.13 -14.96
CA ARG A 78 -6.86 0.37 -14.49
C ARG A 78 -6.80 1.89 -14.45
N LEU A 79 -7.38 2.58 -15.43
CA LEU A 79 -7.50 4.05 -15.41
C LEU A 79 -8.30 4.53 -14.19
N ILE A 80 -9.45 3.89 -13.94
CA ILE A 80 -10.32 4.21 -12.80
C ILE A 80 -9.60 3.90 -11.49
N SER A 81 -9.01 2.71 -11.37
CA SER A 81 -8.29 2.31 -10.15
C SER A 81 -7.05 3.17 -9.91
N ASN A 82 -6.31 3.60 -10.94
CA ASN A 82 -5.18 4.50 -10.76
C ASN A 82 -5.67 5.86 -10.20
N LYS A 83 -6.77 6.42 -10.71
CA LYS A 83 -7.38 7.63 -10.12
C LYS A 83 -7.79 7.39 -8.66
N PHE A 84 -8.39 6.23 -8.39
CA PHE A 84 -8.77 5.82 -7.04
C PHE A 84 -7.56 5.73 -6.10
N GLU A 85 -6.44 5.12 -6.50
CA GLU A 85 -5.19 5.06 -5.72
C GLU A 85 -4.68 6.45 -5.30
N GLY A 86 -4.78 7.44 -6.18
CA GLY A 86 -4.44 8.82 -5.88
C GLY A 86 -5.36 9.44 -4.82
N PHE A 87 -6.65 9.14 -4.91
CA PHE A 87 -7.64 9.57 -3.92
C PHE A 87 -7.44 8.89 -2.55
N ILE A 88 -7.21 7.57 -2.52
CA ILE A 88 -6.91 6.84 -1.27
C ILE A 88 -5.65 7.41 -0.64
N GLY A 89 -4.59 7.57 -1.45
CA GLY A 89 -3.30 8.02 -0.98
C GLY A 89 -3.29 9.43 -0.40
N THR A 90 -4.25 10.29 -0.77
CA THR A 90 -4.31 11.69 -0.31
C THR A 90 -5.33 11.89 0.82
N LYS A 91 -6.50 11.25 0.77
CA LYS A 91 -7.59 11.48 1.73
C LYS A 91 -7.73 10.43 2.82
N PHE A 92 -7.44 9.16 2.53
CA PHE A 92 -7.71 8.06 3.45
C PHE A 92 -6.47 7.63 4.23
N LEU A 93 -5.33 7.60 3.55
CA LEU A 93 -4.06 7.23 4.15
C LEU A 93 -3.29 8.52 4.40
N LYS A 94 -3.21 8.96 5.65
CA LYS A 94 -2.36 10.11 6.03
C LYS A 94 -0.98 9.91 5.41
N THR A 95 -0.57 10.83 4.54
CA THR A 95 0.65 10.69 3.73
C THR A 95 1.91 10.61 4.60
N CYS A 96 2.44 9.41 4.86
CA CYS A 96 3.81 9.31 5.37
C CYS A 96 4.76 9.99 4.37
N SER A 97 5.78 10.71 4.87
CA SER A 97 6.79 11.38 4.04
C SER A 97 7.53 10.41 3.09
N VAL A 98 7.61 9.14 3.45
CA VAL A 98 8.17 8.08 2.60
C VAL A 98 7.25 7.75 1.44
N ARG A 99 5.93 7.89 1.60
CA ARG A 99 4.95 7.61 0.55
C ARG A 99 4.93 8.71 -0.51
N SER A 100 5.19 9.96 -0.13
CA SER A 100 5.30 11.05 -1.10
C SER A 100 6.52 10.89 -2.01
N THR A 101 7.62 10.32 -1.50
CA THR A 101 8.80 10.01 -2.32
C THR A 101 8.68 8.68 -3.05
N PHE A 102 7.89 7.76 -2.51
CA PHE A 102 7.76 6.41 -3.03
C PHE A 102 6.29 5.94 -2.95
N PRO A 103 5.45 6.26 -3.95
CA PRO A 103 4.01 6.03 -3.88
C PRO A 103 3.59 4.60 -4.30
N GLY A 104 4.46 3.83 -4.97
CA GLY A 104 4.17 2.47 -5.43
C GLY A 104 3.04 2.37 -6.47
N ARG A 105 2.83 3.43 -7.26
CA ARG A 105 1.75 3.50 -8.27
C ARG A 105 2.30 3.17 -9.64
N HIS A 106 1.78 2.11 -10.26
CA HIS A 106 2.23 1.64 -11.56
C HIS A 106 1.06 1.56 -12.54
N PHE A 107 1.22 2.13 -13.73
CA PHE A 107 0.13 2.17 -14.70
C PHE A 107 -0.27 0.77 -15.19
N GLY A 108 0.65 -0.19 -15.28
CA GLY A 108 0.35 -1.60 -15.58
C GLY A 108 -0.09 -1.90 -17.02
N ALA A 109 -0.49 -0.90 -17.82
CA ALA A 109 -0.95 -1.14 -19.20
C ALA A 109 0.15 -1.68 -20.14
N ALA A 110 1.44 -1.45 -19.82
CA ALA A 110 2.56 -1.98 -20.59
C ALA A 110 2.58 -3.52 -20.64
N LEU A 111 1.94 -4.20 -19.68
CA LEU A 111 1.80 -5.66 -19.64
C LEU A 111 0.76 -6.20 -20.62
N GLY A 112 -0.08 -5.32 -21.14
CA GLY A 112 -0.98 -5.63 -22.24
C GLY A 112 -0.29 -6.11 -23.49
N PHE A 113 0.84 -5.48 -23.82
CA PHE A 113 1.59 -5.80 -25.02
C PHE A 113 2.09 -7.25 -25.03
N PRO A 114 2.83 -7.74 -24.02
CA PRO A 114 3.26 -9.13 -24.01
C PRO A 114 2.08 -10.11 -23.89
N PHE A 115 1.02 -9.77 -23.16
CA PHE A 115 -0.17 -10.62 -23.05
C PHE A 115 -0.91 -10.79 -24.39
N LEU A 116 -1.15 -9.69 -25.10
CA LEU A 116 -1.78 -9.73 -26.42
C LEU A 116 -0.87 -10.42 -27.43
N THR A 117 0.42 -10.10 -27.44
CA THR A 117 1.41 -10.72 -28.34
C THR A 117 1.45 -12.23 -28.15
N ARG A 118 1.39 -12.71 -26.90
CA ARG A 118 1.30 -14.14 -26.59
C ARG A 118 -0.02 -14.76 -27.05
N SER A 119 -1.14 -14.12 -26.75
CA SER A 119 -2.48 -14.61 -27.14
C SER A 119 -2.62 -14.72 -28.67
N LEU A 120 -2.08 -13.74 -29.39
CA LEU A 120 -2.01 -13.74 -30.86
C LEU A 120 -1.03 -14.79 -31.39
N SER A 121 0.14 -14.96 -30.76
CA SER A 121 1.16 -15.93 -31.18
C SER A 121 0.68 -17.39 -31.08
N ASN A 122 -0.08 -17.71 -30.03
CA ASN A 122 -0.71 -19.03 -29.87
C ASN A 122 -1.72 -19.31 -30.98
N SER A 123 -2.43 -18.28 -31.44
CA SER A 123 -3.41 -18.40 -32.54
C SER A 123 -2.75 -18.56 -33.92
N ILE A 124 -1.53 -18.06 -34.14
CA ILE A 124 -0.86 -18.15 -35.46
C ILE A 124 0.01 -19.42 -35.57
N ARG A 125 0.02 -20.31 -34.56
CA ARG A 125 0.92 -21.48 -34.43
C ARG A 125 2.43 -21.13 -34.52
N VAL A 126 2.78 -19.85 -34.39
CA VAL A 126 4.17 -19.34 -34.36
C VAL A 126 4.75 -19.36 -32.93
N ALA A 127 3.92 -19.71 -31.94
CA ALA A 127 4.30 -19.82 -30.53
C ALA A 127 5.50 -20.74 -30.24
N SER A 128 5.84 -21.66 -31.14
CA SER A 128 6.99 -22.57 -31.01
C SER A 128 8.31 -21.97 -31.49
N ALA A 129 8.30 -20.79 -32.14
CA ALA A 129 9.52 -20.14 -32.61
C ALA A 129 10.27 -19.50 -31.41
N PRO A 130 11.49 -19.97 -31.07
CA PRO A 130 12.20 -19.55 -29.86
C PRO A 130 12.48 -18.04 -29.82
N ILE A 131 12.62 -17.39 -30.98
CA ILE A 131 12.82 -15.94 -31.10
C ILE A 131 11.63 -15.17 -30.53
N PHE A 132 10.39 -15.62 -30.79
CA PHE A 132 9.19 -14.95 -30.28
C PHE A 132 9.07 -15.09 -28.76
N LEU A 133 9.43 -16.25 -28.19
CA LEU A 133 9.47 -16.45 -26.74
C LEU A 133 10.50 -15.52 -26.08
N VAL A 134 11.67 -15.32 -26.70
CA VAL A 134 12.68 -14.38 -26.20
C VAL A 134 12.18 -12.93 -26.22
N ILE A 135 11.49 -12.50 -27.28
CA ILE A 135 10.92 -11.15 -27.37
C ILE A 135 9.81 -10.94 -26.32
N ILE A 136 8.93 -11.93 -26.14
CA ILE A 136 7.88 -11.89 -25.11
C ILE A 136 8.52 -11.84 -23.71
N PHE A 137 9.55 -12.65 -23.46
CA PHE A 137 10.27 -12.64 -22.18
C PHE A 137 10.99 -11.30 -21.91
N ALA A 138 11.64 -10.72 -22.91
CA ALA A 138 12.30 -9.43 -22.78
C ALA A 138 11.28 -8.30 -22.52
N SER A 139 10.19 -8.25 -23.28
CA SER A 139 9.15 -7.23 -23.10
C SER A 139 8.40 -7.36 -21.77
N THR A 140 8.09 -8.58 -21.32
CA THR A 140 7.55 -8.83 -19.98
C THR A 140 8.52 -8.39 -18.90
N SER A 141 9.81 -8.74 -18.99
CA SER A 141 10.82 -8.33 -18.02
C SER A 141 10.93 -6.81 -17.89
N ILE A 142 10.89 -6.08 -19.00
CA ILE A 142 10.88 -4.61 -19.01
C ILE A 142 9.61 -4.07 -18.35
N ALA A 143 8.45 -4.66 -18.64
CA ALA A 143 7.18 -4.24 -18.06
C ALA A 143 7.08 -4.53 -16.55
N PHE A 144 7.73 -5.61 -16.07
CA PHE A 144 7.78 -5.97 -14.64
C PHE A 144 8.88 -5.26 -13.84
N TYR A 145 9.88 -4.68 -14.50
CA TYR A 145 11.01 -4.00 -13.85
C TYR A 145 10.61 -2.98 -12.77
N PRO A 146 9.60 -2.10 -12.97
CA PRO A 146 9.16 -1.16 -11.94
C PRO A 146 8.70 -1.87 -10.65
N TYR A 147 7.99 -2.98 -10.78
CA TYR A 147 7.49 -3.76 -9.65
C TYR A 147 8.61 -4.47 -8.90
N ALA A 148 9.60 -5.01 -9.62
CA ALA A 148 10.78 -5.65 -9.04
C ALA A 148 11.69 -4.64 -8.33
N LYS A 149 11.89 -3.45 -8.91
CA LYS A 149 12.61 -2.33 -8.28
C LYS A 149 11.94 -1.92 -6.98
N ASP A 150 10.61 -1.89 -6.96
CA ASP A 150 9.85 -1.53 -5.78
C ASP A 150 9.93 -2.59 -4.68
N PHE A 151 9.84 -3.86 -5.06
CA PHE A 151 10.09 -4.97 -4.16
C PHE A 151 11.48 -4.87 -3.49
N ALA A 152 12.54 -4.66 -4.26
CA ALA A 152 13.90 -4.56 -3.72
C ALA A 152 14.03 -3.41 -2.69
N LYS A 153 13.41 -2.25 -2.98
CA LYS A 153 13.38 -1.12 -2.06
C LYS A 153 12.60 -1.42 -0.79
N LEU A 154 11.39 -1.99 -0.92
CA LEU A 154 10.56 -2.37 0.23
C LEU A 154 11.26 -3.39 1.12
N SER A 155 11.86 -4.42 0.53
CA SER A 155 12.64 -5.44 1.25
C SER A 155 13.80 -4.81 2.03
N ARG A 156 14.55 -3.88 1.41
CA ARG A 156 15.61 -3.13 2.09
C ARG A 156 15.07 -2.28 3.24
N LEU A 157 13.91 -1.64 3.07
CA LEU A 157 13.27 -0.87 4.13
C LEU A 157 12.84 -1.75 5.31
N ILE A 158 12.23 -2.91 5.03
CA ILE A 158 11.82 -3.87 6.06
C ILE A 158 13.06 -4.40 6.80
N TYR A 159 14.10 -4.82 6.07
CA TYR A 159 15.35 -5.28 6.66
C TYR A 159 15.96 -4.23 7.60
N ASN A 160 16.12 -2.99 7.13
CA ASN A 160 16.63 -1.89 7.94
C ASN A 160 15.74 -1.59 9.16
N ALA A 161 14.42 -1.73 9.02
CA ALA A 161 13.46 -1.52 10.10
C ALA A 161 13.57 -2.62 11.16
N VAL A 162 13.76 -3.87 10.76
CA VAL A 162 14.01 -5.01 11.67
C VAL A 162 15.33 -4.82 12.41
N GLN A 163 16.42 -4.53 11.69
CA GLN A 163 17.75 -4.30 12.27
C GLN A 163 17.73 -3.18 13.34
N ARG A 164 16.98 -2.11 13.08
CA ARG A 164 16.83 -0.95 14.00
C ARG A 164 15.76 -1.12 15.07
N ARG A 165 15.16 -2.32 15.20
CA ARG A 165 14.05 -2.62 16.13
C ARG A 165 12.91 -1.59 16.01
N HIS A 166 12.54 -1.23 14.79
CA HIS A 166 11.50 -0.24 14.52
C HIS A 166 10.11 -0.74 14.94
N TYR A 167 9.83 -2.03 14.73
CA TYR A 167 8.58 -2.64 15.13
C TYR A 167 8.57 -2.89 16.65
N LEU A 168 7.70 -2.17 17.36
CA LEU A 168 7.48 -2.38 18.80
C LEU A 168 6.73 -3.70 19.08
N TYR A 169 5.91 -4.15 18.13
CA TYR A 169 5.13 -5.36 18.25
C TYR A 169 5.46 -6.35 17.14
N ASN A 170 5.63 -7.62 17.51
CA ASN A 170 5.87 -8.72 16.56
C ASN A 170 4.78 -8.80 15.49
N ARG A 171 3.53 -8.43 15.81
CA ARG A 171 2.42 -8.42 14.85
C ARG A 171 2.64 -7.51 13.65
N ALA A 172 3.18 -6.30 13.88
CA ALA A 172 3.45 -5.35 12.79
C ALA A 172 4.57 -5.87 11.88
N MET A 173 5.63 -6.42 12.48
CA MET A 173 6.71 -7.07 11.75
C MET A 173 6.18 -8.23 10.91
N ILE A 174 5.43 -9.16 11.51
CA ILE A 174 4.82 -10.30 10.81
C ILE A 174 3.96 -9.82 9.65
N LEU A 175 3.10 -8.81 9.85
CA LEU A 175 2.25 -8.27 8.79
C LEU A 175 3.09 -7.72 7.62
N THR A 176 4.18 -7.01 7.89
CA THR A 176 5.07 -6.50 6.83
C THR A 176 5.80 -7.63 6.09
N CYS A 177 6.25 -8.67 6.80
CA CYS A 177 6.89 -9.85 6.20
C CYS A 177 5.91 -10.65 5.33
N VAL A 178 4.68 -10.85 5.81
CA VAL A 178 3.61 -11.51 5.05
C VAL A 178 3.23 -10.67 3.83
N SER A 179 3.14 -9.35 3.98
CA SER A 179 2.78 -8.45 2.87
C SER A 179 3.85 -8.45 1.77
N ILE A 180 5.14 -8.43 2.13
CA ILE A 180 6.23 -8.45 1.14
C ILE A 180 6.35 -9.84 0.46
N TYR A 181 6.03 -10.92 1.18
CA TYR A 181 5.93 -12.25 0.60
C TYR A 181 4.83 -12.30 -0.47
N PHE A 182 3.60 -11.88 -0.14
CA PHE A 182 2.51 -11.83 -1.13
C PHE A 182 2.84 -10.90 -2.31
N TYR A 183 3.55 -9.80 -2.08
CA TYR A 183 3.99 -8.90 -3.14
C TYR A 183 4.92 -9.64 -4.11
N PHE A 184 5.94 -10.32 -3.58
CA PHE A 184 6.89 -11.10 -4.39
C PHE A 184 6.19 -12.23 -5.15
N SER A 185 5.38 -13.03 -4.46
CA SER A 185 4.66 -14.15 -5.06
C SER A 185 3.76 -13.69 -6.20
N THR A 186 3.04 -12.57 -6.04
CA THR A 186 2.18 -12.02 -7.10
C THR A 186 3.02 -11.60 -8.30
N VAL A 187 4.10 -10.85 -8.10
CA VAL A 187 4.98 -10.42 -9.20
C VAL A 187 5.59 -11.61 -9.93
N LEU A 188 6.03 -12.64 -9.19
CA LEU A 188 6.63 -13.84 -9.78
C LEU A 188 5.61 -14.68 -10.57
N ILE A 189 4.42 -14.91 -10.00
CA ILE A 189 3.36 -15.69 -10.65
C ILE A 189 2.92 -14.99 -11.93
N GLU A 190 2.65 -13.69 -11.87
CA GLU A 190 2.22 -12.90 -13.04
C GLU A 190 3.32 -12.80 -14.10
N LEU A 191 4.59 -12.69 -13.70
CA LEU A 191 5.71 -12.75 -14.65
C LEU A 191 5.76 -14.10 -15.37
N LEU A 192 5.70 -15.21 -14.63
CA LEU A 192 5.74 -16.54 -15.22
C LEU A 192 4.53 -16.82 -16.10
N ASP A 193 3.34 -16.35 -15.72
CA ASP A 193 2.12 -16.52 -16.49
C ASP A 193 2.14 -15.70 -17.79
N VAL A 194 2.46 -14.41 -17.71
CA VAL A 194 2.49 -13.56 -18.92
C VAL A 194 3.65 -13.95 -19.85
N SER A 195 4.80 -14.35 -19.32
CA SER A 195 5.95 -14.78 -20.13
C SER A 195 5.75 -16.17 -20.74
N PHE A 196 5.39 -17.16 -19.92
CA PHE A 196 5.42 -18.57 -20.32
C PHE A 196 4.06 -19.28 -20.25
N GLY A 197 3.07 -18.72 -19.55
CA GLY A 197 1.73 -19.28 -19.34
C GLY A 197 1.78 -20.70 -18.81
N ILE A 198 2.77 -20.96 -17.95
CA ILE A 198 3.00 -22.23 -17.27
C ILE A 198 1.99 -22.40 -16.12
N TYR A 199 1.29 -21.33 -15.74
CA TYR A 199 0.46 -21.33 -14.54
C TYR A 199 -0.94 -21.85 -14.81
N CYS A 200 -1.35 -22.87 -14.04
CA CYS A 200 -2.72 -23.38 -14.08
C CYS A 200 -3.72 -22.30 -13.65
N HIS A 201 -4.91 -22.32 -14.24
CA HIS A 201 -6.02 -21.45 -13.86
C HIS A 201 -6.38 -21.63 -12.38
N GLN A 202 -5.90 -20.74 -11.53
CA GLN A 202 -6.33 -20.65 -10.14
C GLN A 202 -7.58 -19.76 -10.06
N THR A 203 -8.61 -20.25 -9.38
CA THR A 203 -9.86 -19.51 -9.16
C THR A 203 -10.11 -19.30 -7.67
N ILE A 204 -10.52 -18.08 -7.31
CA ILE A 204 -11.04 -17.75 -5.97
C ILE A 204 -12.50 -17.36 -6.16
N PHE A 205 -13.41 -18.01 -5.43
CA PHE A 205 -14.86 -17.83 -5.57
C PHE A 205 -15.37 -17.97 -7.02
N GLY A 206 -14.72 -18.84 -7.81
CA GLY A 206 -15.02 -19.05 -9.23
C GLY A 206 -14.41 -18.03 -10.19
N PHE A 207 -13.70 -17.01 -9.70
CA PHE A 207 -13.06 -16.00 -10.55
C PHE A 207 -11.56 -16.28 -10.76
N PRO A 208 -11.06 -16.27 -12.01
CA PRO A 208 -9.63 -16.43 -12.29
C PRO A 208 -8.81 -15.29 -11.65
N ILE A 209 -7.69 -15.65 -11.04
CA ILE A 209 -6.88 -14.75 -10.20
C ILE A 209 -5.73 -14.10 -11.00
N LEU A 210 -5.45 -14.60 -12.19
CA LEU A 210 -4.34 -14.16 -13.02
C LEU A 210 -4.72 -12.95 -13.88
N PHE A 211 -3.72 -12.17 -14.27
CA PHE A 211 -3.88 -11.14 -15.31
C PHE A 211 -4.54 -11.73 -16.57
N PRO A 212 -5.44 -10.99 -17.25
CA PRO A 212 -5.93 -9.64 -16.94
C PRO A 212 -7.13 -9.60 -16.00
N ASN A 213 -7.57 -10.74 -15.45
CA ASN A 213 -8.84 -10.84 -14.73
C ASN A 213 -8.81 -10.15 -13.35
N ILE A 214 -7.65 -10.11 -12.70
CA ILE A 214 -7.43 -9.32 -11.48
C ILE A 214 -6.63 -8.07 -11.78
N ASN A 215 -7.04 -6.97 -11.15
CA ASN A 215 -6.28 -5.73 -11.11
C ASN A 215 -5.10 -5.84 -10.13
N PHE A 216 -4.12 -6.68 -10.47
CA PHE A 216 -2.98 -6.93 -9.60
C PHE A 216 -2.14 -5.66 -9.30
N PRO A 217 -2.03 -4.62 -10.17
CA PRO A 217 -1.34 -3.39 -9.80
C PRO A 217 -1.98 -2.69 -8.60
N LEU A 218 -3.31 -2.72 -8.51
CA LEU A 218 -4.04 -2.22 -7.33
C LEU A 218 -3.75 -3.07 -6.10
N PHE A 219 -3.69 -4.40 -6.25
CA PHE A 219 -3.32 -5.31 -5.16
C PHE A 219 -1.91 -5.04 -4.62
N LEU A 220 -0.91 -4.92 -5.51
CA LEU A 220 0.46 -4.57 -5.16
C LEU A 220 0.55 -3.20 -4.47
N PHE A 221 -0.23 -2.21 -4.93
CA PHE A 221 -0.33 -0.90 -4.28
C PHE A 221 -0.87 -0.98 -2.84
N ILE A 222 -1.84 -1.86 -2.59
CA ILE A 222 -2.37 -2.10 -1.23
C ILE A 222 -1.30 -2.72 -0.36
N LEU A 223 -0.61 -3.77 -0.81
CA LEU A 223 0.48 -4.40 -0.06
C LEU A 223 1.61 -3.41 0.25
N HIS A 224 2.02 -2.65 -0.76
CA HIS A 224 3.00 -1.57 -0.63
C HIS A 224 2.56 -0.53 0.41
N THR A 225 1.27 -0.15 0.40
CA THR A 225 0.68 0.73 1.40
C THR A 225 0.74 0.14 2.81
N VAL A 226 0.41 -1.14 2.97
CA VAL A 226 0.41 -1.82 4.26
C VAL A 226 1.81 -1.84 4.86
N ILE A 227 2.85 -1.97 4.04
CA ILE A 227 4.24 -1.92 4.52
C ILE A 227 4.61 -0.50 4.98
N LEU A 228 4.29 0.53 4.18
CA LEU A 228 4.74 1.90 4.46
C LEU A 228 3.92 2.65 5.53
N GLN A 229 2.71 2.20 5.85
CA GLN A 229 1.86 2.89 6.84
C GLN A 229 2.34 2.72 8.28
N HIS A 230 3.29 1.84 8.54
CA HIS A 230 3.79 1.60 9.89
C HIS A 230 4.65 2.79 10.37
N HIS A 231 4.25 3.32 11.53
CA HIS A 231 4.97 4.37 12.22
C HIS A 231 5.29 3.93 13.65
N ARG A 232 6.47 4.30 14.12
CA ARG A 232 6.89 4.11 15.50
C ARG A 232 6.64 5.39 16.29
N ALA A 233 5.88 5.27 17.37
CA ALA A 233 5.78 6.33 18.37
C ALA A 233 7.10 6.45 19.13
N MET A 234 7.63 7.67 19.20
CA MET A 234 8.82 7.98 19.99
C MET A 234 8.39 8.58 21.33
N PRO A 235 9.27 8.54 22.36
CA PRO A 235 9.02 9.22 23.62
C PRO A 235 8.70 10.70 23.39
N ALA A 236 7.71 11.20 24.13
CA ALA A 236 7.32 12.60 24.07
C ALA A 236 8.47 13.50 24.56
N ILE A 237 8.59 14.66 23.93
CA ILE A 237 9.50 15.74 24.33
C ILE A 237 8.63 16.92 24.72
N ILE A 238 9.01 17.60 25.79
CA ILE A 238 8.34 18.83 26.22
C ILE A 238 9.33 19.97 26.10
N TYR A 239 8.97 20.98 25.33
CA TYR A 239 9.75 22.19 25.19
C TYR A 239 9.24 23.21 26.20
N GLU A 240 10.12 23.65 27.09
CA GLU A 240 9.92 24.78 28.00
C GLU A 240 10.36 26.03 27.26
N VAL A 241 9.41 26.90 26.91
CA VAL A 241 9.69 28.16 26.22
C VAL A 241 9.69 29.28 27.25
N ASN A 242 10.88 29.75 27.61
CA ASN A 242 11.06 30.60 28.79
C ASN A 242 10.45 32.00 28.63
N ASN A 243 10.61 32.64 27.47
CA ASN A 243 10.16 34.03 27.29
C ASN A 243 8.65 34.14 27.10
N GLU A 244 8.04 33.15 26.48
CA GLU A 244 6.61 33.06 26.23
C GLU A 244 5.86 32.31 27.35
N ASP A 245 6.57 31.90 28.41
CA ASP A 245 6.07 31.20 29.59
C ASP A 245 5.06 30.09 29.25
N CYS A 246 5.45 29.18 28.35
CA CYS A 246 4.61 28.05 27.96
C CYS A 246 5.39 26.74 27.80
N PHE A 247 4.68 25.62 27.98
CA PHE A 247 5.19 24.29 27.61
C PHE A 247 4.53 23.81 26.32
N ILE A 248 5.32 23.20 25.44
CA ILE A 248 4.84 22.58 24.20
C ILE A 248 5.22 21.11 24.22
N GLN A 249 4.22 20.23 24.22
CA GLN A 249 4.46 18.79 24.13
C GLN A 249 4.48 18.34 22.67
N LEU A 250 5.58 17.71 22.27
CA LEU A 250 5.76 17.11 20.96
C LEU A 250 5.67 15.58 21.08
N ASN A 251 4.67 15.02 20.39
CA ASN A 251 4.56 13.59 20.14
C ASN A 251 5.09 13.28 18.74
N ARG A 252 6.29 12.70 18.67
CA ARG A 252 6.94 12.36 17.39
C ARG A 252 6.55 10.96 16.92
N MET A 253 6.26 10.86 15.63
CA MET A 253 6.05 9.61 14.93
C MET A 253 7.13 9.45 13.87
N ARG A 254 7.83 8.32 13.84
CA ARG A 254 8.83 8.00 12.81
C ARG A 254 8.28 7.01 11.80
N CYS A 255 8.49 7.25 10.51
CA CYS A 255 8.19 6.27 9.46
C CYS A 255 9.21 5.10 9.49
N ILE A 256 8.97 4.06 8.68
CA ILE A 256 9.86 2.88 8.54
C ILE A 256 11.33 3.22 8.19
N THR A 257 11.57 4.37 7.54
CA THR A 257 12.92 4.89 7.25
C THR A 257 13.63 5.48 8.47
N ASN A 258 12.98 5.50 9.63
CA ASN A 258 13.39 6.17 10.87
C ASN A 258 13.47 7.70 10.78
N LYS A 259 12.90 8.30 9.73
CA LYS A 259 12.71 9.75 9.61
C LYS A 259 11.42 10.17 10.32
N ASP A 260 11.41 11.36 10.91
CA ASP A 260 10.22 11.93 11.51
C ASP A 260 9.14 12.17 10.44
N CYS A 261 7.89 11.92 10.81
CA CYS A 261 6.74 12.04 9.94
C CYS A 261 5.92 13.27 10.36
N PRO A 262 6.01 14.39 9.60
CA PRO A 262 5.30 15.64 9.89
C PRO A 262 3.79 15.47 10.06
N GLN A 263 3.21 14.54 9.29
CA GLN A 263 1.77 14.39 9.19
C GLN A 263 1.15 13.52 10.28
N MET A 264 2.00 12.70 10.92
CA MET A 264 1.60 11.83 12.03
C MET A 264 2.08 12.37 13.38
N SER A 265 3.10 13.21 13.38
CA SER A 265 3.58 13.90 14.58
C SER A 265 2.63 15.05 14.95
N THR A 266 2.52 15.31 16.25
CA THR A 266 1.64 16.38 16.77
C THR A 266 2.37 17.17 17.84
N ALA A 267 2.28 18.50 17.76
CA ALA A 267 2.73 19.40 18.81
C ALA A 267 1.52 20.17 19.36
N PHE A 268 1.41 20.31 20.68
CA PHE A 268 0.34 21.08 21.32
C PHE A 268 0.85 21.79 22.57
N PRO A 269 0.32 23.00 22.86
CA PRO A 269 0.63 23.70 24.10
C PRO A 269 -0.05 23.02 25.29
N LEU A 270 0.64 23.03 26.43
CA LEU A 270 0.11 22.56 27.71
C LEU A 270 -0.47 23.74 28.49
N ASP A 271 -1.53 23.48 29.25
CA ASP A 271 -2.24 24.46 30.10
C ASP A 271 -1.48 24.83 31.39
N ALA A 272 -0.18 24.51 31.48
CA ALA A 272 0.67 24.84 32.61
C ALA A 272 1.75 25.84 32.17
N PRO A 273 1.91 26.97 32.88
CA PRO A 273 3.00 27.91 32.63
C PRO A 273 4.26 27.53 33.42
N PRO A 274 5.45 27.45 32.79
CA PRO A 274 6.74 27.21 33.43
C PRO A 274 6.97 27.97 34.74
N SER A 275 6.57 29.24 34.80
CA SER A 275 6.71 30.13 35.97
C SER A 275 5.92 29.67 37.21
N LYS A 276 4.78 28.99 37.01
CA LYS A 276 3.91 28.51 38.11
C LYS A 276 4.02 27.01 38.35
N THR A 277 4.82 26.31 37.54
CA THR A 277 4.90 24.85 37.57
C THR A 277 5.99 24.39 38.52
N THR A 278 5.60 23.68 39.59
CA THR A 278 6.55 23.19 40.60
C THR A 278 7.44 22.06 40.05
N THR A 279 8.55 21.77 40.72
CA THR A 279 9.44 20.65 40.37
C THR A 279 8.73 19.30 40.41
N ILE A 280 7.73 19.13 41.28
CA ILE A 280 6.90 17.92 41.37
C ILE A 280 6.01 17.80 40.11
N GLN A 281 5.37 18.89 39.69
CA GLN A 281 4.54 18.89 38.48
C GLN A 281 5.37 18.70 37.21
N ARG A 282 6.59 19.26 37.15
CA ARG A 282 7.55 19.03 36.05
C ARG A 282 7.95 17.57 35.94
N ARG A 283 8.13 16.86 37.07
CA ARG A 283 8.40 15.40 37.08
C ARG A 283 7.20 14.55 36.69
N ALA A 284 5.98 15.08 36.85
CA ALA A 284 4.75 14.40 36.45
C ALA A 284 4.49 14.49 34.94
N PHE A 285 5.29 15.27 34.20
CA PHE A 285 5.18 15.33 32.76
C PHE A 285 5.74 14.05 32.10
N ASP A 286 4.94 13.45 31.23
CA ASP A 286 5.39 12.34 30.36
C ASP A 286 6.29 12.87 29.24
N GLY A 287 7.59 13.03 29.52
CA GLY A 287 8.57 13.36 28.50
C GLY A 287 9.87 13.97 29.04
N ARG A 288 10.86 14.04 28.15
CA ARG A 288 12.09 14.79 28.44
C ARG A 288 11.82 16.28 28.25
N ILE A 289 12.09 17.08 29.27
CA ILE A 289 11.99 18.54 29.19
C ILE A 289 13.26 19.10 28.54
N ILE A 290 13.09 19.96 27.54
CA ILE A 290 14.15 20.68 26.83
C ILE A 290 13.82 22.17 26.91
N GLN A 291 14.79 22.97 27.34
CA GLN A 291 14.59 24.42 27.48
C GLN A 291 14.98 25.15 26.20
N ILE A 292 14.14 26.08 25.80
CA ILE A 292 14.28 26.94 24.63
C ILE A 292 13.97 28.38 25.06
N ARG A 293 14.65 29.37 24.48
CA ARG A 293 14.44 30.78 24.86
C ARG A 293 13.20 31.36 24.20
N HIS A 294 13.07 31.18 22.89
CA HIS A 294 11.99 31.78 22.10
C HIS A 294 11.17 30.73 21.35
N TYR A 295 9.88 31.03 21.15
CA TYR A 295 8.98 30.20 20.36
C TYR A 295 9.47 30.02 18.91
N ARG A 296 10.11 31.04 18.35
CA ARG A 296 10.63 31.04 16.97
C ARG A 296 11.66 29.93 16.72
N GLU A 297 12.42 29.53 17.74
CA GLU A 297 13.39 28.44 17.62
C GLU A 297 12.69 27.08 17.40
N LEU A 298 11.42 26.94 17.81
CA LEU A 298 10.66 25.72 17.56
C LEU A 298 10.26 25.54 16.10
N ASP A 299 10.15 26.61 15.31
CA ASP A 299 9.78 26.51 13.90
C ASP A 299 10.83 25.71 13.09
N ASP A 300 12.10 25.81 13.48
CA ASP A 300 13.22 25.08 12.84
C ASP A 300 13.40 23.66 13.39
N ILE A 301 12.94 23.40 14.61
CA ILE A 301 13.16 22.13 15.34
C ILE A 301 11.98 21.17 15.17
N LEU A 302 10.76 21.68 15.13
CA LEU A 302 9.57 20.86 15.12
C LEU A 302 9.32 20.27 13.73
N PRO A 303 9.05 18.95 13.62
CA PRO A 303 8.71 18.34 12.35
C PRO A 303 7.30 18.72 11.88
N CYS A 304 6.49 19.39 12.71
CA CYS A 304 5.09 19.69 12.48
C CYS A 304 4.69 21.03 13.14
N LYS A 305 3.65 21.68 12.61
CA LYS A 305 3.09 22.91 13.19
C LYS A 305 2.46 22.62 14.56
N VAL A 306 2.59 23.58 15.48
CA VAL A 306 1.93 23.54 16.79
C VAL A 306 0.43 23.76 16.63
N SER A 307 -0.35 22.90 17.29
CA SER A 307 -1.81 23.01 17.34
C SER A 307 -2.25 24.23 18.16
N THR A 308 -3.36 24.85 17.77
CA THR A 308 -4.01 25.90 18.55
C THR A 308 -4.79 25.34 19.76
N THR A 309 -4.98 24.03 19.83
CA THR A 309 -5.71 23.39 20.92
C THR A 309 -4.81 23.18 22.13
N VAL A 310 -5.14 23.85 23.24
CA VAL A 310 -4.43 23.70 24.52
C VAL A 310 -4.86 22.42 25.22
N ARG A 311 -3.88 21.64 25.69
CA ARG A 311 -4.14 20.39 26.41
C ARG A 311 -4.02 20.61 27.92
N LYS A 312 -5.10 20.30 28.65
CA LYS A 312 -5.10 20.34 30.11
C LYS A 312 -4.12 19.32 30.68
N VAL A 313 -3.37 19.75 31.69
CA VAL A 313 -2.43 18.90 32.44
C VAL A 313 -3.17 17.92 33.38
N SER A 314 -4.49 18.07 33.56
CA SER A 314 -5.36 17.18 34.34
C SER A 314 -6.15 16.21 33.44
N THR A 315 -5.47 15.17 32.96
CA THR A 315 -6.00 13.84 32.55
C THR A 315 -4.85 13.07 31.92
N PHE A 316 -3.81 12.80 32.71
CA PHE A 316 -2.90 11.71 32.38
C PHE A 316 -3.65 10.40 32.62
N SER A 317 -4.49 10.03 31.65
CA SER A 317 -4.80 8.63 31.47
C SER A 317 -3.47 7.94 31.18
N SER A 318 -3.08 7.03 32.07
CA SER A 318 -2.03 6.04 31.86
C SER A 318 -2.28 5.14 30.65
N ARG A 319 -3.37 5.37 29.88
CA ARG A 319 -3.51 4.84 28.54
C ARG A 319 -2.79 5.78 27.58
N PRO A 320 -1.65 5.34 27.01
CA PRO A 320 -1.30 5.76 25.66
C PRO A 320 -2.57 5.81 24.78
N PRO A 321 -2.66 6.71 23.78
CA PRO A 321 -3.65 6.50 22.72
C PRO A 321 -3.55 5.04 22.27
N SER A 322 -4.62 4.38 21.81
CA SER A 322 -4.69 2.91 21.57
C SER A 322 -3.64 2.33 20.59
N TYR A 323 -2.67 3.13 20.18
CA TYR A 323 -1.50 2.89 19.36
C TYR A 323 -0.14 3.21 20.04
N ALA A 324 -0.09 3.53 21.33
CA ALA A 324 1.16 3.66 22.08
C ALA A 324 1.25 2.58 23.18
N VAL A 325 2.48 2.18 23.47
CA VAL A 325 2.85 0.96 24.21
C VAL A 325 3.42 1.35 25.57
N PRO A 326 3.24 0.53 26.61
CA PRO A 326 3.92 0.70 27.90
C PRO A 326 5.45 0.71 27.74
N PRO A 327 6.20 1.24 28.73
CA PRO A 327 7.65 1.15 28.74
C PRO A 327 8.12 -0.31 28.64
N LEU A 328 9.21 -0.54 27.91
CA LEU A 328 9.85 -1.86 27.83
C LEU A 328 10.10 -2.41 29.25
N PRO A 329 9.86 -3.70 29.51
CA PRO A 329 10.41 -4.37 30.68
C PRO A 329 11.92 -4.16 30.71
N ARG A 330 12.45 -3.72 31.85
CA ARG A 330 13.90 -3.50 32.06
C ARG A 330 14.72 -4.79 32.06
N ASP A 331 14.05 -5.94 31.98
CA ASP A 331 14.66 -7.24 32.14
C ASP A 331 14.61 -8.01 30.80
N LEU A 332 15.49 -7.64 29.87
CA LEU A 332 15.97 -8.61 28.88
C LEU A 332 17.50 -8.65 28.95
N PRO A 333 18.10 -9.85 29.14
CA PRO A 333 19.54 -9.99 29.33
C PRO A 333 20.32 -9.50 28.11
N SER A 334 21.45 -8.87 28.38
CA SER A 334 22.36 -8.17 27.48
C SER A 334 23.13 -9.07 26.49
N THR A 335 22.67 -10.28 26.21
CA THR A 335 23.42 -11.31 25.46
C THR A 335 23.01 -11.48 24.00
N ILE A 336 22.53 -10.41 23.34
CA ILE A 336 22.37 -10.40 21.87
C ILE A 336 22.84 -9.04 21.32
N LEU A 337 24.11 -8.74 21.60
CA LEU A 337 24.86 -7.62 21.04
C LEU A 337 26.25 -8.11 20.61
N ASP A 338 26.33 -9.31 20.06
CA ASP A 338 27.47 -9.75 19.28
C ASP A 338 26.93 -10.50 18.06
N LEU A 339 26.99 -9.84 16.91
CA LEU A 339 27.18 -10.42 15.58
C LEU A 339 27.32 -9.24 14.61
N GLU A 340 28.55 -9.11 14.13
CA GLU A 340 29.07 -8.18 13.12
C GLU A 340 28.27 -8.14 11.82
#